data_AF-G1WB95-F1
#
_entry.id   AF-G1WB95-F1
#
_cell.length_a   1.000
_cell.length_b   1.000
_cell.length_c   1.000
_cell.angle_alpha   90.00
_cell.angle_beta   90.00
_cell.angle_gamma   90.00
#
_symmetry.space_group_name_H-M   'P 1'
#
loop_
_entity.id
_entity.type
_entity.pdbx_description
1 polymer ?
#
loop_
_entity_poly.entity_id
_entity_poly.type
_entity_poly.pdbx_seq_one_letter_code
_entity_poly.pdbx_strand_id
1 'polypeptide(L)'
;MKITYFPFILSLILMLVSCDLILSGSYPHAQQYECYVTSNELIGKIQGLKKKRVNLEVWIENDSDSIVKMDSYNERFEYLNFKIPITKDSSIIMYSVIFHHSNPAIILLDRISPLDYRTFKHINTKDFTNEENEKMKKIFEKDILDRLSIKWKRK
;
A
#
# COMPACT_ATOMS: atom_id res chain seq x y z
N MET A 1 44.27 4.67 31.55
CA MET A 1 42.81 4.63 31.24
C MET A 1 42.63 4.05 29.85
N LYS A 2 42.08 2.83 29.72
CA LYS A 2 41.66 2.30 28.41
C LYS A 2 40.28 2.89 28.12
N ILE A 3 40.19 3.83 27.20
CA ILE A 3 38.92 4.38 26.76
C ILE A 3 38.21 3.27 25.97
N THR A 4 37.17 2.69 26.57
CA THR A 4 36.35 1.67 25.95
C THR A 4 35.43 2.38 24.95
N TYR A 5 35.79 2.40 23.67
CA TYR A 5 34.98 2.97 22.58
C TYR A 5 33.80 2.06 22.16
N PHE A 6 33.75 0.85 22.72
CA PHE A 6 32.73 -0.16 22.44
C PHE A 6 31.27 0.32 22.55
N PRO A 7 30.84 1.02 23.62
CA PRO A 7 29.46 1.51 23.70
C PRO A 7 29.13 2.57 22.64
N PHE A 8 30.13 3.35 22.19
CA PHE A 8 29.95 4.36 21.15
C PHE A 8 29.73 3.72 19.76
N ILE A 9 30.48 2.67 19.46
CA ILE A 9 30.34 1.91 18.20
C ILE A 9 28.98 1.20 18.16
N LEU A 10 28.55 0.60 19.28
CA LEU A 10 27.24 -0.06 19.39
C LEU A 10 26.08 0.92 19.20
N SER A 11 26.18 2.12 19.79
CA SER A 11 25.18 3.20 19.62
C SER A 11 25.07 3.66 18.15
N LEU A 12 26.21 3.81 17.47
CA LEU A 12 26.24 4.20 16.05
C LEU A 12 25.58 3.14 15.15
N ILE A 13 25.83 1.85 15.41
CA ILE A 13 25.21 0.75 14.66
C ILE A 13 23.69 0.73 14.88
N LEU A 14 23.22 0.93 16.12
CA LEU A 14 21.79 0.99 16.43
C LEU A 14 21.10 2.19 15.75
N MET A 15 21.77 3.34 15.66
CA MET A 15 21.24 4.49 14.92
C MET A 15 21.15 4.24 13.41
N LEU A 16 22.13 3.53 12.82
CA LEU A 16 22.10 3.18 11.39
C LEU A 16 20.98 2.19 11.06
N VAL A 17 20.70 1.22 11.93
CA VAL A 17 19.58 0.26 11.75
C VAL A 17 18.22 0.94 11.97
N SER A 18 18.16 2.00 12.77
CA SER A 18 16.91 2.72 13.06
C SER A 18 16.42 3.60 11.90
N CYS A 19 17.27 3.94 10.94
CA CYS A 19 16.89 4.77 9.79
C CYS A 19 16.08 4.03 8.71
N ASP A 20 16.13 2.70 8.68
CA ASP A 20 15.28 1.88 7.79
C ASP A 20 13.92 1.54 8.44
N LEU A 21 13.75 1.86 9.73
CA LEU A 21 12.53 1.60 10.53
C LEU A 21 11.50 2.74 10.47
N ILE A 22 11.58 3.63 9.47
CA ILE A 22 10.68 4.81 9.36
C ILE A 22 9.22 4.41 8.99
N LEU A 23 8.96 3.13 8.72
CA LEU A 23 7.61 2.56 8.65
C LEU A 23 7.22 1.71 9.87
N SER A 24 7.79 2.00 11.04
CA SER A 24 7.19 1.66 12.33
C SER A 24 5.89 2.47 12.54
N GLY A 25 4.88 2.21 11.72
CA GLY A 25 3.54 2.80 11.77
C GLY A 25 2.48 1.73 11.49
N SER A 26 1.22 2.13 11.34
CA SER A 26 0.03 1.26 11.25
C SER A 26 0.05 0.17 10.16
N TYR A 27 1.10 0.07 9.34
CA TYR A 27 1.27 -0.85 8.20
C TYR A 27 2.66 -1.51 8.16
N PRO A 28 3.09 -2.22 9.23
CA PRO A 28 4.47 -2.71 9.37
C PRO A 28 4.85 -3.83 8.38
N HIS A 29 3.87 -4.44 7.72
CA HIS A 29 4.08 -5.56 6.79
C HIS A 29 3.70 -5.19 5.34
N ALA A 30 3.16 -4.00 5.11
CA ALA A 30 2.67 -3.63 3.80
C ALA A 30 3.81 -3.56 2.77
N GLN A 31 3.52 -3.94 1.53
CA GLN A 31 4.46 -3.73 0.44
C GLN A 31 4.38 -2.26 -0.01
N GLN A 32 5.51 -1.55 0.10
CA GLN A 32 5.61 -0.16 -0.32
C GLN A 32 5.97 -0.04 -1.80
N TYR A 33 5.36 0.95 -2.46
CA TYR A 33 5.71 1.42 -3.79
C TYR A 33 5.87 2.94 -3.78
N GLU A 34 7.03 3.42 -4.26
CA GLU A 34 7.25 4.84 -4.55
C GLU A 34 6.75 5.13 -5.96
N CYS A 35 5.86 6.10 -6.08
CA CYS A 35 5.29 6.59 -7.33
C CYS A 35 5.86 7.98 -7.60
N TYR A 36 6.58 8.18 -8.71
CA TYR A 36 7.34 9.41 -8.99
C TYR A 36 6.45 10.57 -9.49
N VAL A 37 5.44 10.89 -8.67
CA VAL A 37 4.45 11.97 -8.81
C VAL A 37 4.09 12.47 -7.40
N THR A 38 3.33 13.56 -7.28
CA THR A 38 2.80 13.98 -5.97
C THR A 38 1.65 13.07 -5.53
N SER A 39 1.40 12.98 -4.22
CA SER A 39 0.24 12.22 -3.69
C SER A 39 -1.09 12.65 -4.30
N ASN A 40 -1.32 13.96 -4.49
CA ASN A 40 -2.54 14.47 -5.15
C ASN A 40 -2.65 14.02 -6.62
N GLU A 41 -1.53 14.02 -7.37
CA GLU A 41 -1.53 13.54 -8.75
C GLU A 41 -1.80 12.02 -8.82
N LEU A 42 -1.22 11.25 -7.89
CA LEU A 42 -1.48 9.81 -7.78
C LEU A 42 -2.97 9.53 -7.52
N ILE A 43 -3.59 10.23 -6.56
CA ILE A 43 -5.02 10.13 -6.24
C ILE A 43 -5.85 10.49 -7.48
N GLY A 44 -5.55 11.59 -8.17
CA GLY A 44 -6.25 11.99 -9.38
C GLY A 44 -6.16 10.95 -10.51
N LYS A 45 -5.01 10.30 -10.67
CA LYS A 45 -4.83 9.20 -11.65
C LYS A 45 -5.63 7.95 -11.27
N ILE A 46 -5.68 7.58 -9.99
CA ILE A 46 -6.47 6.45 -9.49
C ILE A 46 -7.98 6.71 -9.68
N GLN A 47 -8.45 7.93 -9.37
CA GLN A 47 -9.81 8.36 -9.68
C GLN A 47 -10.11 8.29 -11.19
N GLY A 48 -9.14 8.64 -12.03
CA GLY A 48 -9.23 8.49 -13.48
C GLY A 48 -9.36 7.03 -13.95
N LEU A 49 -8.72 6.07 -13.27
CA LEU A 49 -8.87 4.64 -13.57
C LEU A 49 -10.29 4.15 -13.25
N LYS A 50 -10.89 4.59 -12.14
CA LYS A 50 -12.27 4.26 -11.76
C LYS A 50 -13.27 4.64 -12.85
N LYS A 51 -13.13 5.83 -13.45
CA LYS A 51 -14.05 6.34 -14.48
C LYS A 51 -13.97 5.61 -15.83
N LYS A 52 -12.87 4.89 -16.11
CA LYS A 52 -12.62 4.25 -17.42
C LYS A 52 -12.98 2.77 -17.49
N ARG A 53 -13.37 2.11 -16.38
CA ARG A 53 -13.69 0.67 -16.37
C ARG A 53 -14.90 0.32 -15.50
N VAL A 54 -15.89 -0.32 -16.12
CA VAL A 54 -17.09 -0.90 -15.46
C VAL A 54 -16.76 -2.05 -14.50
N ASN A 55 -15.60 -2.72 -14.67
CA ASN A 55 -15.19 -3.90 -13.88
C ASN A 55 -14.05 -3.66 -12.87
N LEU A 56 -13.64 -2.41 -12.64
CA LEU A 56 -12.71 -2.06 -11.57
C LEU A 56 -13.49 -1.26 -10.53
N GLU A 57 -14.09 -1.95 -9.56
CA GLU A 57 -14.66 -1.27 -8.40
C GLU A 57 -13.51 -0.82 -7.49
N VAL A 58 -13.09 0.42 -7.70
CA VAL A 58 -12.24 1.14 -6.76
C VAL A 58 -13.18 1.81 -5.77
N TRP A 59 -13.18 1.31 -4.54
CA TRP A 59 -13.83 2.00 -3.44
C TRP A 59 -12.81 2.99 -2.90
N ILE A 60 -13.08 4.26 -3.15
CA ILE A 60 -12.42 5.39 -2.50
C ILE A 60 -13.40 5.79 -1.41
N GLU A 61 -13.03 5.62 -0.14
CA GLU A 61 -13.93 5.91 1.00
C GLU A 61 -14.37 7.38 1.08
N ASN A 62 -13.75 8.27 0.29
CA ASN A 62 -14.04 9.71 0.24
C ASN A 62 -14.75 10.22 -1.04
N ASP A 63 -15.21 9.34 -1.94
CA ASP A 63 -16.01 9.76 -3.10
C ASP A 63 -17.50 9.81 -2.72
N SER A 64 -18.11 10.99 -2.83
CA SER A 64 -19.34 11.38 -2.14
C SER A 64 -20.62 10.62 -2.50
N ASP A 65 -20.60 9.63 -3.39
CA ASP A 65 -21.82 9.06 -3.98
C ASP A 65 -22.03 7.54 -3.84
N SER A 66 -21.23 6.78 -3.08
CA SER A 66 -21.68 5.43 -2.67
C SER A 66 -20.95 4.81 -1.47
N ILE A 67 -21.69 4.74 -0.37
CA ILE A 67 -21.73 3.70 0.67
C ILE A 67 -20.54 3.65 1.65
N VAL A 68 -20.84 4.18 2.84
CA VAL A 68 -20.09 4.21 4.13
C VAL A 68 -18.96 5.22 4.20
N LYS A 69 -19.33 6.48 4.47
CA LYS A 69 -18.54 7.31 5.40
C LYS A 69 -18.47 6.55 6.72
N MET A 70 -17.34 5.92 7.00
CA MET A 70 -16.90 5.77 8.38
C MET A 70 -16.10 7.02 8.71
N ASP A 71 -16.70 7.80 9.59
CA ASP A 71 -16.26 9.09 10.10
C ASP A 71 -14.73 9.29 10.14
N SER A 72 -14.28 10.39 9.52
CA SER A 72 -13.45 11.38 10.18
C SER A 72 -12.38 10.78 11.12
N TYR A 73 -11.23 10.33 10.64
CA TYR A 73 -9.99 10.36 11.44
C TYR A 73 -8.74 10.19 10.55
N ASN A 74 -7.86 11.19 10.59
CA ASN A 74 -6.51 11.35 10.01
C ASN A 74 -6.40 11.90 8.57
N GLU A 75 -6.16 13.20 8.49
CA GLU A 75 -5.64 13.97 7.34
C GLU A 75 -4.29 13.46 6.75
N ARG A 76 -3.76 12.33 7.25
CA ARG A 76 -2.42 11.83 6.90
C ARG A 76 -2.42 10.72 5.84
N PHE A 77 -3.53 10.02 5.65
CA PHE A 77 -3.59 8.92 4.69
C PHE A 77 -4.98 8.75 4.06
N GLU A 78 -5.02 8.13 2.87
CA GLU A 78 -6.22 7.76 2.14
C GLU A 78 -6.28 6.25 1.92
N TYR A 79 -7.42 5.64 2.25
CA TYR A 79 -7.68 4.21 2.06
C TYR A 79 -8.27 3.94 0.68
N LEU A 80 -7.75 2.89 0.03
CA LEU A 80 -8.17 2.46 -1.29
C LEU A 80 -8.41 0.96 -1.31
N ASN A 81 -9.59 0.55 -1.77
CA ASN A 81 -9.90 -0.86 -1.95
C ASN A 81 -10.10 -1.15 -3.44
N PHE A 82 -9.26 -2.01 -3.99
CA PHE A 82 -9.30 -2.40 -5.40
C PHE A 82 -9.91 -3.80 -5.55
N LYS A 83 -11.09 -3.89 -6.17
CA LYS A 83 -11.64 -5.18 -6.60
C LYS A 83 -10.95 -5.66 -7.87
N ILE A 84 -10.23 -6.78 -7.78
CA ILE A 84 -9.47 -7.36 -8.89
C ILE A 84 -10.07 -8.71 -9.29
N PRO A 85 -10.51 -8.89 -10.55
CA PRO A 85 -10.95 -10.19 -11.05
C PRO A 85 -9.76 -11.13 -11.22
N ILE A 86 -9.87 -12.35 -10.66
CA ILE A 86 -8.83 -13.39 -10.76
C ILE A 86 -9.21 -14.45 -11.80
N THR A 87 -10.49 -14.79 -11.87
CA THR A 87 -11.08 -15.62 -12.93
C THR A 87 -12.36 -14.97 -13.44
N LYS A 88 -13.02 -15.59 -14.43
CA LYS A 88 -14.31 -15.12 -14.96
C LYS A 88 -15.36 -14.94 -13.85
N ASP A 89 -15.34 -15.80 -12.85
CA ASP A 89 -16.36 -15.89 -11.79
C ASP A 89 -15.80 -15.61 -10.39
N SER A 90 -14.56 -15.12 -10.26
CA SER A 90 -13.94 -14.81 -8.96
C SER A 90 -13.20 -13.49 -8.95
N SER A 91 -13.25 -12.79 -7.83
CA SER A 91 -12.49 -11.57 -7.58
C SER A 91 -11.97 -11.54 -6.15
N ILE A 92 -10.96 -10.71 -5.92
CA ILE A 92 -10.40 -10.39 -4.61
C ILE A 92 -10.41 -8.88 -4.40
N ILE A 93 -10.22 -8.46 -3.16
CA ILE A 93 -10.08 -7.07 -2.79
C ILE A 93 -8.66 -6.86 -2.29
N MET A 94 -7.95 -5.91 -2.89
CA MET A 94 -6.63 -5.48 -2.46
C MET A 94 -6.77 -4.15 -1.73
N TYR A 95 -6.37 -4.14 -0.46
CA TYR A 95 -6.43 -2.97 0.41
C TYR A 95 -5.12 -2.21 0.32
N SER A 96 -5.22 -0.91 0.13
CA SER A 96 -4.08 -0.04 -0.04
C SER A 96 -4.23 1.28 0.70
N VAL A 97 -3.10 1.91 0.95
CA VAL A 97 -3.02 3.18 1.68
C VAL A 97 -2.12 4.12 0.93
N ILE A 98 -2.54 5.37 0.75
CA ILE A 98 -1.69 6.46 0.25
C ILE A 98 -1.41 7.42 1.38
N PHE A 99 -0.15 7.85 1.54
CA PHE A 99 0.18 8.94 2.46
C PHE A 99 0.00 10.30 1.78
N HIS A 100 -0.80 11.18 2.40
CA HIS A 100 -0.92 12.57 1.95
C HIS A 100 0.42 13.30 2.10
N HIS A 101 0.64 14.29 1.23
CA HIS A 101 1.84 15.14 1.22
C HIS A 101 3.18 14.42 1.05
N SER A 102 3.19 13.15 0.64
CA SER A 102 4.41 12.45 0.22
C SER A 102 4.88 12.86 -1.17
N ASN A 103 6.20 13.02 -1.35
CA ASN A 103 6.86 13.25 -2.63
C ASN A 103 8.26 12.56 -2.63
N PRO A 104 8.47 11.47 -3.41
CA PRO A 104 7.50 10.83 -4.29
C PRO A 104 6.28 10.30 -3.51
N ALA A 105 5.13 10.21 -4.17
CA ALA A 105 3.94 9.64 -3.58
C ALA A 105 4.21 8.19 -3.14
N ILE A 106 3.68 7.80 -1.98
CA ILE A 106 3.81 6.43 -1.47
C ILE A 106 2.44 5.77 -1.46
N ILE A 107 2.34 4.61 -2.10
CA ILE A 107 1.20 3.70 -1.98
C ILE A 107 1.67 2.39 -1.35
N LEU A 108 0.93 1.93 -0.35
CA LEU A 108 1.16 0.69 0.36
C LEU A 108 0.11 -0.34 -0.07
N LEU A 109 0.52 -1.59 -0.32
CA LEU A 109 -0.37 -2.74 -0.42
C LEU A 109 -0.33 -3.50 0.92
N ASP A 110 -1.41 -3.43 1.69
CA ASP A 110 -1.46 -3.93 3.07
C ASP A 110 -1.96 -5.38 3.16
N ARG A 111 -3.18 -5.64 2.68
CA ARG A 111 -3.85 -6.93 2.85
C ARG A 111 -4.77 -7.26 1.69
N ILE A 112 -5.21 -8.51 1.64
CA ILE A 112 -6.08 -9.04 0.60
C ILE A 112 -7.23 -9.83 1.24
N SER A 113 -8.43 -9.67 0.70
CA SER A 113 -9.63 -10.38 1.14
C SER A 113 -10.40 -10.99 -0.03
N PRO A 114 -11.11 -12.11 0.16
CA PRO A 114 -12.22 -12.49 -0.72
C PRO A 114 -13.31 -11.41 -0.74
N LEU A 115 -14.23 -11.48 -1.71
CA LEU A 115 -15.34 -10.50 -1.83
C LEU A 115 -16.31 -10.46 -0.63
N ASP A 116 -16.28 -11.45 0.27
CA ASP A 116 -17.18 -11.49 1.42
C ASP A 116 -16.69 -10.66 2.62
N TYR A 117 -15.48 -10.08 2.54
CA TYR A 117 -14.86 -9.24 3.58
C TYR A 117 -14.65 -9.93 4.94
N ARG A 118 -14.93 -11.23 5.07
CA ARG A 118 -14.93 -11.91 6.38
C ARG A 118 -13.53 -12.28 6.85
N THR A 119 -12.61 -12.45 5.89
CA THR A 119 -11.24 -12.88 6.16
C THR A 119 -10.28 -12.04 5.36
N PHE A 120 -9.15 -11.67 5.95
CA PHE A 120 -8.07 -11.01 5.24
C PHE A 120 -6.75 -11.70 5.54
N LYS A 121 -5.85 -11.62 4.57
CA LYS A 121 -4.46 -12.07 4.66
C LYS A 121 -3.55 -10.88 4.44
N HIS A 122 -2.60 -10.66 5.33
CA HIS A 122 -1.64 -9.57 5.22
C HIS A 122 -0.50 -9.91 4.27
N ILE A 123 -0.04 -8.90 3.53
CA ILE A 123 1.17 -9.00 2.70
C ILE A 123 2.40 -9.10 3.60
N ASN A 124 3.45 -9.74 3.10
CA ASN A 124 4.70 -10.06 3.81
C ASN A 124 4.54 -10.74 5.20
N THR A 125 3.41 -11.38 5.50
CA THR A 125 3.23 -12.21 6.70
C THR A 125 3.16 -13.70 6.33
N LYS A 126 3.00 -14.55 7.35
CA LYS A 126 2.80 -16.00 7.19
C LYS A 126 1.42 -16.38 6.65
N ASP A 127 0.54 -15.41 6.40
CA ASP A 127 -0.79 -15.65 5.83
C ASP A 127 -0.72 -16.15 4.38
N PHE A 128 0.39 -15.84 3.71
CA PHE A 128 0.74 -16.30 2.37
C PHE A 128 2.06 -17.08 2.38
N THR A 129 2.14 -18.09 1.53
CA THR A 129 3.44 -18.60 1.09
C THR A 129 4.21 -17.51 0.33
N ASN A 130 5.54 -17.62 0.25
CA ASN A 130 6.36 -16.64 -0.49
C ASN A 130 5.90 -16.49 -1.96
N GLU A 131 5.51 -17.59 -2.60
CA GLU A 131 5.03 -17.59 -3.98
C GLU A 131 3.69 -16.87 -4.12
N GLU A 132 2.72 -17.15 -3.24
CA GLU A 132 1.43 -16.45 -3.25
C GLU A 132 1.60 -14.96 -2.98
N ASN A 133 2.48 -14.61 -2.03
CA ASN A 133 2.76 -13.22 -1.66
C ASN A 133 3.29 -12.43 -2.87
N GLU A 134 4.28 -12.98 -3.57
CA GLU A 134 4.83 -12.38 -4.78
C GLU A 134 3.83 -12.34 -5.94
N LYS A 135 2.99 -13.36 -6.09
CA LYS A 135 1.91 -13.36 -7.07
C LYS A 135 0.94 -12.21 -6.83
N MET A 136 0.55 -11.97 -5.58
CA MET A 136 -0.36 -10.89 -5.23
C MET A 136 0.23 -9.51 -5.48
N LYS A 137 1.51 -9.29 -5.15
CA LYS A 137 2.22 -8.04 -5.49
C LYS A 137 2.26 -7.81 -7.00
N LYS A 138 2.58 -8.84 -7.80
CA LYS A 138 2.59 -8.74 -9.27
C LYS A 138 1.23 -8.40 -9.87
N ILE A 139 0.15 -8.93 -9.29
CA ILE A 139 -1.21 -8.58 -9.73
C ILE A 139 -1.46 -7.09 -9.45
N PHE A 140 -1.12 -6.60 -8.24
CA PHE A 140 -1.26 -5.19 -7.90
C PHE A 140 -0.47 -4.28 -8.85
N GLU A 141 0.80 -4.62 -9.13
CA GLU A 141 1.64 -3.87 -10.06
C GLU A 141 1.03 -3.80 -11.46
N LYS A 142 0.64 -4.94 -12.02
CA LYS A 142 0.13 -5.04 -13.38
C LYS A 142 -1.24 -4.40 -13.56
N ASP A 143 -2.15 -4.63 -12.62
CA ASP A 143 -3.55 -4.21 -12.76
C ASP A 143 -3.84 -2.81 -12.24
N ILE A 144 -2.99 -2.29 -11.33
CA ILE A 144 -3.11 -0.95 -10.78
C ILE A 144 -1.94 -0.07 -11.22
N LEU A 145 -0.71 -0.34 -10.77
CA LEU A 145 0.42 0.61 -10.92
C LEU A 145 0.78 0.88 -12.39
N ASP A 146 0.93 -0.16 -13.20
CA ASP A 146 1.27 -0.04 -14.62
C ASP A 146 0.21 0.73 -15.42
N ARG A 147 -1.04 0.72 -14.94
CA ARG A 147 -2.16 1.39 -15.61
C ARG A 147 -2.24 2.87 -15.30
N LEU A 148 -1.63 3.32 -14.21
CA LEU A 148 -1.56 4.74 -13.85
C LEU A 148 -0.68 5.54 -14.83
N SER A 149 0.11 4.86 -15.67
CA SER A 149 1.04 5.49 -16.61
C SER A 149 1.98 6.46 -15.89
N ILE A 150 2.55 5.99 -14.78
CA ILE A 150 3.55 6.70 -13.97
C ILE A 150 4.75 5.79 -13.77
N LYS A 151 5.92 6.39 -13.55
CA LYS A 151 7.08 5.63 -13.07
C LYS A 151 6.85 5.26 -11.61
N TRP A 152 7.16 4.03 -11.25
CA TRP A 152 7.08 3.54 -9.88
C TRP A 152 8.26 2.62 -9.56
N LYS A 153 8.55 2.45 -8.27
CA LYS A 153 9.59 1.56 -7.75
C LYS A 153 9.07 0.79 -6.53
N ARG A 154 9.19 -0.54 -6.56
CA ARG A 154 8.97 -1.41 -5.39
C ARG A 154 10.11 -1.22 -4.38
N LYS A 155 9.77 -1.09 -3.09
CA LYS A 155 10.74 -0.99 -1.98
C LYS A 155 10.90 -2.29 -1.22
#